data_AF-K1WEX7-F1
#
_entry.id   AF-K1WEX7-F1
#
_cell.length_a   1.000
_cell.length_b   1.000
_cell.length_c   1.000
_cell.angle_alpha   90.00
_cell.angle_beta   90.00
_cell.angle_gamma   90.00
#
_symmetry.space_group_name_H-M   'P 1'
#
loop_
_entity.id
_entity.type
_entity.pdbx_description
1 polymer ?
#
loop_
_entity_poly.entity_id
_entity_poly.type
_entity_poly.pdbx_seq_one_letter_code
_entity_poly.pdbx_strand_id
1 'polypeptide(L)'
;MEPTDDPHLQELRREVWYFPHVRIAIFKELVKSLPPEECDVAFIRSYLTLNKATCLDLAPLLYDLIILDQFPWHCPDEERKRAYAAGVHTINMTGGIPLCVRWESFPDMLEFFPNAHTIVFGSGEIVFDKKGSRWERPNTFLVSEMVWIAKDGSVMGAVPFFPIDKFEYNLVRMLNTGWREEGARPFSVQENGQLNISDVFLQPVRHFVVRPNPQEHDDWLTILERRAAIGVPTNSVLWMMANGEERSVLPLLAQATPKTLGSLSLEISPVEPLSVTLDTIMNVIDDEHFPNLGRLLVRLHCYHGVMRDAEAWHRGLADPEWMTNKLPSKIKIDVDLVLSTDIMNEPSDEVAASQAMSDTLPLLWIENARRKLGQSSKDRLSVRTSQFKDGRVQPFDPPFIVARLKHALLGPNP
;
A
#
# COMPACT_ATOMS: atom_id res chain seq x y z
N MET A 1 -37.28 3.31 -18.35
CA MET A 1 -38.01 3.08 -17.09
C MET A 1 -39.02 4.20 -16.94
N GLU A 2 -40.31 3.91 -17.05
CA GLU A 2 -41.35 4.91 -16.78
C GLU A 2 -41.38 5.23 -15.27
N PRO A 3 -41.54 6.51 -14.89
CA PRO A 3 -41.65 6.88 -13.48
C PRO A 3 -42.97 6.35 -12.91
N THR A 4 -42.91 5.70 -11.76
CA THR A 4 -44.08 5.29 -10.98
C THR A 4 -44.85 6.52 -10.46
N ASP A 5 -46.16 6.56 -10.71
CA ASP A 5 -47.10 7.61 -10.27
C ASP A 5 -47.54 7.48 -8.80
N ASP A 6 -46.92 6.58 -8.03
CA ASP A 6 -47.25 6.38 -6.62
C ASP A 6 -46.75 7.59 -5.77
N PRO A 7 -47.65 8.37 -5.15
CA PRO A 7 -47.29 9.57 -4.39
C PRO A 7 -46.37 9.27 -3.20
N HIS A 8 -46.53 8.10 -2.57
CA HIS A 8 -45.73 7.69 -1.43
C HIS A 8 -44.31 7.30 -1.86
N LEU A 9 -44.16 6.65 -3.02
CA LEU A 9 -42.85 6.39 -3.61
C LEU A 9 -42.17 7.67 -4.13
N GLN A 10 -42.94 8.66 -4.59
CA GLN A 10 -42.40 9.98 -4.96
C GLN A 10 -41.92 10.77 -3.73
N GLU A 11 -42.64 10.66 -2.61
CA GLU A 11 -42.27 11.26 -1.33
C GLU A 11 -41.04 10.57 -0.72
N LEU A 12 -41.01 9.24 -0.68
CA LEU A 12 -39.84 8.44 -0.30
C LEU A 12 -38.64 8.70 -1.22
N ARG A 13 -38.83 8.84 -2.55
CA ARG A 13 -37.75 9.24 -3.47
C ARG A 13 -37.17 10.61 -3.12
N ARG A 14 -38.03 11.57 -2.76
CA ARG A 14 -37.59 12.89 -2.31
C ARG A 14 -36.83 12.79 -0.99
N GLU A 15 -37.33 12.05 -0.01
CA GLU A 15 -36.67 11.80 1.28
C GLU A 15 -35.31 11.10 1.11
N VAL A 16 -35.27 10.06 0.27
CA VAL A 16 -34.06 9.30 -0.02
C VAL A 16 -33.00 10.16 -0.72
N TRP A 17 -33.42 11.11 -1.55
CA TRP A 17 -32.54 12.10 -2.18
C TRP A 17 -31.95 13.12 -1.19
N TYR A 18 -32.41 13.18 0.06
CA TYR A 18 -31.77 14.01 1.09
C TYR A 18 -30.66 13.26 1.83
N PHE A 19 -30.47 11.96 1.60
CA PHE A 19 -29.36 11.21 2.18
C PHE A 19 -28.10 11.26 1.31
N PRO A 20 -26.99 11.88 1.78
CA PRO A 20 -25.78 12.06 0.99
C PRO A 20 -25.18 10.74 0.47
N HIS A 21 -25.19 9.69 1.30
CA HIS A 21 -24.63 8.39 0.93
C HIS A 21 -25.44 7.68 -0.18
N VAL A 22 -26.75 7.91 -0.26
CA VAL A 22 -27.60 7.34 -1.31
C VAL A 22 -27.41 8.11 -2.63
N ARG A 23 -27.36 9.45 -2.58
CA ARG A 23 -27.05 10.26 -3.77
C ARG A 23 -25.67 9.92 -4.34
N ILE A 24 -24.65 9.78 -3.50
CA ILE A 24 -23.29 9.37 -3.92
C ILE A 24 -23.30 7.98 -4.56
N ALA A 25 -24.02 7.01 -4.00
CA ALA A 25 -24.13 5.67 -4.57
C ALA A 25 -24.79 5.69 -5.96
N ILE A 26 -25.86 6.46 -6.11
CA ILE A 26 -26.54 6.65 -7.40
C ILE A 26 -25.62 7.32 -8.42
N PHE A 27 -24.89 8.37 -8.02
CA PHE A 27 -23.90 9.01 -8.90
C PHE A 27 -22.78 8.06 -9.33
N LYS A 28 -22.27 7.24 -8.41
CA LYS A 28 -21.26 6.22 -8.72
C LYS A 28 -21.78 5.19 -9.72
N GLU A 29 -23.02 4.74 -9.58
CA GLU A 29 -23.62 3.81 -10.54
C GLU A 29 -23.95 4.46 -11.88
N LEU A 30 -24.39 5.73 -11.90
CA LEU A 30 -24.59 6.49 -13.14
C LEU A 30 -23.27 6.65 -13.91
N VAL A 31 -22.19 7.02 -13.23
CA VAL A 31 -20.84 7.13 -13.80
C VAL A 31 -20.37 5.79 -14.38
N LYS A 32 -20.63 4.67 -13.70
CA LYS A 32 -20.30 3.32 -14.20
C LYS A 32 -21.14 2.90 -15.41
N SER A 33 -22.35 3.43 -15.54
CA SER A 33 -23.28 3.09 -16.63
C SER A 33 -23.03 3.86 -17.93
N LEU A 34 -22.21 4.92 -17.88
CA LEU A 34 -21.84 5.71 -19.05
C LEU A 34 -20.61 5.11 -19.75
N PRO A 35 -20.49 5.22 -21.09
CA PRO A 35 -19.27 4.88 -21.80
C PRO A 35 -18.07 5.65 -21.22
N PRO A 36 -16.88 5.04 -21.08
CA PRO A 36 -15.70 5.70 -20.51
C PRO A 36 -15.31 7.01 -21.22
N GLU A 37 -15.60 7.08 -22.52
CA GLU A 37 -15.34 8.23 -23.39
C GLU A 37 -16.25 9.45 -23.08
N GLU A 38 -17.38 9.22 -22.41
CA GLU A 38 -18.37 10.26 -22.07
C GLU A 38 -18.27 10.72 -20.59
N CYS A 39 -17.48 10.02 -19.77
CA CYS A 39 -17.34 10.29 -18.33
C CYS A 39 -15.98 10.88 -18.00
N ASP A 40 -15.67 12.04 -18.59
CA ASP A 40 -14.47 12.78 -18.24
C ASP A 40 -14.67 13.64 -16.97
N VAL A 41 -13.55 14.13 -16.42
CA VAL A 41 -13.57 15.00 -15.23
C VAL A 41 -14.37 16.28 -15.48
N ALA A 42 -14.48 16.75 -16.73
CA ALA A 42 -15.26 17.93 -17.09
C ALA A 42 -16.77 17.66 -17.01
N PHE A 43 -17.24 16.47 -17.40
CA PHE A 43 -18.61 16.01 -17.27
C PHE A 43 -19.04 16.01 -15.80
N ILE A 44 -18.27 15.37 -14.91
CA ILE A 44 -18.61 15.34 -13.47
C ILE A 44 -18.51 16.74 -12.84
N ARG A 45 -17.56 17.59 -13.26
CA ARG A 45 -17.44 18.99 -12.82
C ARG A 45 -18.67 19.84 -13.18
N SER A 46 -19.38 19.54 -14.26
CA SER A 46 -20.60 20.29 -14.64
C SER A 46 -21.69 20.20 -13.56
N TYR A 47 -21.76 19.06 -12.84
CA TYR A 47 -22.75 18.82 -11.78
C TYR A 47 -22.44 19.59 -10.49
N LEU A 48 -21.22 20.09 -10.29
CA LEU A 48 -20.86 20.96 -9.16
C LEU A 48 -21.62 22.30 -9.17
N THR A 49 -22.17 22.68 -10.33
CA THR A 49 -22.86 23.97 -10.52
C THR A 49 -24.38 23.89 -10.33
N LEU A 50 -24.94 22.68 -10.16
CA LEU A 50 -26.40 22.47 -10.14
C LEU A 50 -27.08 23.02 -8.88
N ASN A 51 -26.62 22.62 -7.70
CA ASN A 51 -27.10 23.15 -6.42
C ASN A 51 -26.11 22.82 -5.28
N LYS A 52 -26.31 23.45 -4.12
CA LYS A 52 -25.46 23.32 -2.92
C LYS A 52 -25.30 21.87 -2.43
N ALA A 53 -26.37 21.10 -2.44
CA ALA A 53 -26.36 19.73 -1.94
C ALA A 53 -25.55 18.80 -2.87
N THR A 54 -25.72 18.95 -4.19
CA THR A 54 -24.96 18.21 -5.19
C THR A 54 -23.48 18.58 -5.15
N CYS A 55 -23.14 19.86 -4.93
CA CYS A 55 -21.75 20.29 -4.78
C CYS A 55 -21.06 19.65 -3.57
N LEU A 56 -21.73 19.57 -2.43
CA LEU A 56 -21.18 18.96 -1.20
C LEU A 56 -20.96 17.44 -1.36
N ASP A 57 -21.83 16.77 -2.10
CA ASP A 57 -21.75 15.31 -2.30
C ASP A 57 -20.71 14.91 -3.34
N LEU A 58 -20.51 15.73 -4.38
CA LEU A 58 -19.58 15.44 -5.47
C LEU A 58 -18.17 15.97 -5.22
N ALA A 59 -18.00 16.98 -4.36
CA ALA A 59 -16.69 17.52 -4.03
C ALA A 59 -15.70 16.44 -3.53
N PRO A 60 -16.08 15.50 -2.64
CA PRO A 60 -15.20 14.39 -2.25
C PRO A 60 -14.85 13.41 -3.37
N LEU A 61 -15.63 13.34 -4.45
CA LEU A 61 -15.33 12.47 -5.59
C LEU A 61 -14.35 13.12 -6.57
N LEU A 62 -14.31 14.46 -6.61
CA LEU A 62 -13.55 15.24 -7.57
C LEU A 62 -12.25 15.81 -7.00
N TYR A 63 -12.23 16.11 -5.71
CA TYR A 63 -11.13 16.79 -5.02
C TYR A 63 -10.50 15.93 -3.93
N ASP A 64 -10.75 14.61 -3.93
CA ASP A 64 -10.19 13.66 -2.96
C ASP A 64 -8.67 13.84 -2.80
N LEU A 65 -7.97 13.96 -3.93
CA LEU A 65 -6.56 14.32 -4.02
C LEU A 65 -6.41 15.60 -4.84
N ILE A 66 -5.69 16.58 -4.31
CA ILE A 66 -5.35 17.82 -5.02
C ILE A 66 -3.84 18.02 -5.11
N ILE A 67 -3.39 18.71 -6.15
CA ILE A 67 -2.14 19.48 -6.10
C ILE A 67 -2.54 20.90 -5.68
N LEU A 68 -1.86 21.46 -4.69
CA LEU A 68 -2.32 22.66 -4.00
C LEU A 68 -2.50 23.88 -4.92
N ASP A 69 -1.64 24.02 -5.91
CA ASP A 69 -1.71 25.08 -6.93
C ASP A 69 -2.88 24.92 -7.91
N GLN A 70 -3.34 23.69 -8.11
CA GLN A 70 -4.50 23.34 -8.94
C GLN A 70 -5.83 23.44 -8.19
N PHE A 71 -5.82 23.74 -6.89
CA PHE A 71 -7.05 24.01 -6.14
C PHE A 71 -7.75 25.26 -6.74
N PRO A 72 -9.10 25.28 -6.84
CA PRO A 72 -9.84 26.38 -7.45
C PRO A 72 -9.88 27.65 -6.58
N TRP A 73 -8.73 28.28 -6.38
CA TRP A 73 -8.54 29.48 -5.55
C TRP A 73 -9.37 30.68 -6.02
N HIS A 74 -9.66 30.75 -7.32
CA HIS A 74 -10.42 31.83 -7.95
C HIS A 74 -11.93 31.56 -8.01
N CYS A 75 -12.44 30.56 -7.27
CA CYS A 75 -13.87 30.36 -7.15
C CYS A 75 -14.52 31.60 -6.50
N PRO A 76 -15.44 32.30 -7.20
CA PRO A 76 -16.05 33.53 -6.69
C PRO A 76 -17.08 33.29 -5.57
N ASP A 77 -17.49 32.02 -5.39
CA ASP A 77 -18.46 31.58 -4.39
C ASP A 77 -17.71 30.95 -3.21
N GLU A 78 -17.63 31.69 -2.09
CA GLU A 78 -16.91 31.28 -0.88
C GLU A 78 -17.48 30.00 -0.25
N GLU A 79 -18.80 29.81 -0.27
CA GLU A 79 -19.41 28.58 0.26
C GLU A 79 -19.03 27.37 -0.58
N ARG A 80 -19.00 27.53 -1.91
CA ARG A 80 -18.61 26.48 -2.84
C ARG A 80 -17.13 26.14 -2.72
N LYS A 81 -16.27 27.14 -2.55
CA LYS A 81 -14.84 26.96 -2.26
C LYS A 81 -14.62 26.19 -0.97
N ARG A 82 -15.41 26.46 0.08
CA ARG A 82 -15.38 25.70 1.34
C ARG A 82 -15.85 24.25 1.16
N ALA A 83 -16.88 24.02 0.33
CA ALA A 83 -17.33 22.67 -0.01
C ALA A 83 -16.23 21.87 -0.74
N TYR A 84 -15.52 22.49 -1.69
CA TYR A 84 -14.38 21.86 -2.34
C TYR A 84 -13.28 21.49 -1.34
N ALA A 85 -12.92 22.43 -0.46
CA ALA A 85 -11.89 22.18 0.56
C ALA A 85 -12.29 21.06 1.54
N ALA A 86 -13.57 20.95 1.88
CA ALA A 86 -14.08 19.84 2.70
C ALA A 86 -14.08 18.49 1.97
N GLY A 87 -14.05 18.46 0.63
CA GLY A 87 -13.89 17.24 -0.15
C GLY A 87 -12.45 16.72 -0.23
N VAL A 88 -11.47 17.51 0.22
CA VAL A 88 -10.05 17.17 0.13
C VAL A 88 -9.64 16.24 1.26
N HIS A 89 -9.04 15.11 0.90
CA HIS A 89 -8.49 14.13 1.81
C HIS A 89 -6.96 14.08 1.74
N THR A 90 -6.41 14.24 0.53
CA THR A 90 -4.97 14.27 0.24
C THR A 90 -4.56 15.59 -0.41
N ILE A 91 -3.56 16.27 0.15
CA ILE A 91 -2.98 17.49 -0.41
C ILE A 91 -1.55 17.21 -0.85
N ASN A 92 -1.27 17.36 -2.14
CA ASN A 92 0.09 17.38 -2.67
C ASN A 92 0.60 18.83 -2.76
N MET A 93 1.63 19.12 -1.97
CA MET A 93 2.27 20.44 -1.84
C MET A 93 3.35 20.68 -2.90
N THR A 94 3.65 19.70 -3.76
CA THR A 94 4.70 19.80 -4.80
C THR A 94 4.38 20.95 -5.74
N GLY A 95 5.28 21.93 -5.87
CA GLY A 95 5.07 23.15 -6.65
C GLY A 95 4.20 24.23 -5.96
N GLY A 96 3.54 23.90 -4.85
CA GLY A 96 2.64 24.77 -4.11
C GLY A 96 3.29 25.60 -2.99
N ILE A 97 4.61 25.53 -2.81
CA ILE A 97 5.35 26.27 -1.75
C ILE A 97 5.03 27.78 -1.75
N PRO A 98 4.90 28.48 -2.90
CA PRO A 98 4.52 29.89 -2.90
C PRO A 98 3.12 30.16 -2.34
N LEU A 99 2.23 29.16 -2.31
CA LEU A 99 0.89 29.29 -1.75
C LEU A 99 0.86 29.04 -0.24
N CYS A 100 1.93 28.52 0.35
CA CYS A 100 2.08 28.39 1.80
C CYS A 100 2.04 29.75 2.51
N VAL A 101 2.39 30.85 1.83
CA VAL A 101 2.31 32.21 2.37
C VAL A 101 0.88 32.69 2.60
N ARG A 102 -0.13 31.96 2.11
CA ARG A 102 -1.55 32.27 2.32
C ARG A 102 -2.01 31.99 3.74
N TRP A 103 -1.23 31.24 4.51
CA TRP A 103 -1.55 30.84 5.88
C TRP A 103 -0.50 31.39 6.83
N GLU A 104 -0.95 31.87 7.99
CA GLU A 104 -0.05 32.31 9.06
C GLU A 104 0.62 31.11 9.74
N SER A 105 -0.05 29.95 9.73
CA SER A 105 0.44 28.71 10.30
C SER A 105 -0.08 27.45 9.59
N PHE A 106 0.57 26.31 9.81
CA PHE A 106 0.13 25.00 9.31
C PHE A 106 -1.26 24.58 9.84
N PRO A 107 -1.62 24.83 11.12
CA PRO A 107 -3.00 24.68 11.60
C PRO A 107 -4.04 25.46 10.79
N ASP A 108 -3.77 26.72 10.40
CA ASP A 108 -4.75 27.52 9.64
C ASP A 108 -5.06 26.91 8.27
N MET A 109 -4.05 26.29 7.65
CA MET A 109 -4.23 25.52 6.42
C MET A 109 -5.13 24.29 6.65
N LEU A 110 -4.91 23.56 7.74
CA LEU A 110 -5.72 22.39 8.09
C LEU A 110 -7.16 22.76 8.47
N GLU A 111 -7.38 23.93 9.08
CA GLU A 111 -8.74 24.46 9.30
C GLU A 111 -9.44 24.80 7.98
N PHE A 112 -8.69 25.22 6.96
CA PHE A 112 -9.24 25.45 5.63
C PHE A 112 -9.61 24.13 4.93
N PHE A 113 -8.82 23.08 5.10
CA PHE A 113 -9.04 21.72 4.57
C PHE A 113 -9.41 20.71 5.67
N PRO A 114 -10.64 20.75 6.21
CA PRO A 114 -10.97 20.09 7.47
C PRO A 114 -10.91 18.55 7.45
N ASN A 115 -10.97 17.94 6.26
CA ASN A 115 -10.94 16.48 6.08
C ASN A 115 -9.59 15.97 5.53
N ALA A 116 -8.62 16.87 5.31
CA ALA A 116 -7.29 16.49 4.87
C ALA A 116 -6.61 15.67 5.96
N HIS A 117 -6.21 14.45 5.59
CA HIS A 117 -5.52 13.53 6.49
C HIS A 117 -4.15 13.10 5.97
N THR A 118 -3.87 13.31 4.69
CA THR A 118 -2.56 13.08 4.09
C THR A 118 -2.05 14.35 3.41
N ILE A 119 -0.85 14.81 3.77
CA ILE A 119 -0.20 15.95 3.12
C ILE A 119 1.19 15.51 2.63
N VAL A 120 1.44 15.67 1.33
CA VAL A 120 2.65 15.19 0.66
C VAL A 120 3.48 16.37 0.21
N PHE A 121 4.72 16.46 0.67
CA PHE A 121 5.71 17.41 0.16
C PHE A 121 6.65 16.68 -0.79
N GLY A 122 6.28 16.54 -2.07
CA GLY A 122 7.00 15.68 -3.01
C GLY A 122 8.45 16.08 -3.30
N SER A 123 8.85 17.33 -3.02
CA SER A 123 10.25 17.78 -3.16
C SER A 123 11.12 17.50 -1.93
N GLY A 124 10.52 17.21 -0.78
CA GLY A 124 11.23 16.89 0.47
C GLY A 124 10.92 15.50 1.01
N GLU A 125 9.99 14.80 0.36
CA GLU A 125 9.55 13.45 0.67
C GLU A 125 9.05 13.25 2.09
N ILE A 126 8.54 14.34 2.64
CA ILE A 126 7.86 14.36 3.91
C ILE A 126 6.38 14.11 3.62
N VAL A 127 5.85 13.04 4.22
CA VAL A 127 4.42 12.76 4.25
C VAL A 127 3.91 12.94 5.66
N PHE A 128 2.85 13.72 5.81
CA PHE A 128 2.11 13.89 7.05
C PHE A 128 0.83 13.07 6.97
N ASP A 129 0.73 12.02 7.79
CA ASP A 129 -0.50 11.22 7.90
C ASP A 129 -1.15 11.39 9.28
N LYS A 130 -2.41 11.82 9.31
CA LYS A 130 -3.20 11.92 10.55
C LYS A 130 -3.61 10.53 11.01
N LYS A 131 -3.23 10.14 12.23
CA LYS A 131 -3.63 8.85 12.80
C LYS A 131 -4.90 9.02 13.65
N GLY A 132 -5.88 8.15 13.42
CA GLY A 132 -7.05 7.99 14.30
C GLY A 132 -8.40 8.12 13.58
N SER A 133 -9.47 7.73 14.28
CA SER A 133 -10.84 8.06 13.83
C SER A 133 -11.02 9.58 13.81
N ARG A 134 -12.06 10.11 13.13
CA ARG A 134 -12.38 11.55 13.06
C ARG A 134 -12.49 12.27 14.43
N TRP A 135 -12.44 11.52 15.53
CA TRP A 135 -12.65 11.93 16.91
C TRP A 135 -11.38 11.89 17.78
N GLU A 136 -10.28 11.29 17.30
CA GLU A 136 -8.99 11.39 18.00
C GLU A 136 -8.30 12.71 17.64
N ARG A 137 -7.52 13.24 18.59
CA ARG A 137 -7.08 14.65 18.66
C ARG A 137 -6.63 15.19 17.27
N PRO A 138 -7.04 16.41 16.90
CA PRO A 138 -6.84 16.96 15.55
C PRO A 138 -5.37 17.09 15.10
N ASN A 139 -4.41 16.98 16.04
CA ASN A 139 -3.01 17.35 15.86
C ASN A 139 -2.08 16.19 16.22
N THR A 140 -2.18 15.05 15.54
CA THR A 140 -1.17 13.99 15.67
C THR A 140 -0.88 13.42 14.30
N PHE A 141 0.09 14.04 13.64
CA PHE A 141 0.60 13.57 12.36
C PHE A 141 1.80 12.66 12.57
N LEU A 142 1.84 11.61 11.75
CA LEU A 142 3.01 10.79 11.52
C LEU A 142 3.81 11.45 10.41
N VAL A 143 5.03 11.88 10.73
CA VAL A 143 5.95 12.49 9.76
C VAL A 143 6.89 11.40 9.26
N SER A 144 6.77 11.01 8.00
CA SER A 144 7.65 10.04 7.34
C SER A 144 8.81 10.78 6.67
N GLU A 145 10.03 10.61 7.17
CA GLU A 145 11.26 11.07 6.50
C GLU A 145 11.77 9.96 5.56
N MET A 146 12.34 10.32 4.41
CA MET A 146 13.02 9.38 3.50
C MET A 146 14.53 9.67 3.46
N VAL A 147 15.34 8.61 3.47
CA VAL A 147 16.81 8.70 3.44
C VAL A 147 17.29 8.29 2.07
N TRP A 148 17.85 9.23 1.31
CA TRP A 148 18.35 8.93 -0.02
C TRP A 148 19.80 8.49 0.02
N ILE A 149 20.10 7.46 -0.76
CA ILE A 149 21.47 7.22 -1.20
C ILE A 149 21.59 7.87 -2.57
N ALA A 150 22.45 8.87 -2.68
CA ALA A 150 22.78 9.50 -3.95
C ALA A 150 23.52 8.50 -4.86
N LYS A 151 23.63 8.88 -6.14
CA LYS A 151 24.24 8.03 -7.18
C LYS A 151 25.66 7.56 -6.84
N ASP A 152 26.43 8.39 -6.16
CA ASP A 152 27.81 8.11 -5.73
C ASP A 152 27.91 7.26 -4.46
N GLY A 153 26.78 6.78 -3.91
CA GLY A 153 26.72 6.04 -2.66
C GLY A 153 26.70 6.92 -1.41
N SER A 154 26.78 8.25 -1.55
CA SER A 154 26.66 9.15 -0.40
C SER A 154 25.25 9.14 0.17
N VAL A 155 25.15 9.17 1.49
CA VAL A 155 23.87 9.17 2.18
C VAL A 155 23.45 10.62 2.39
N MET A 156 22.41 11.05 1.68
CA MET A 156 21.77 12.32 1.96
C MET A 156 20.91 12.14 3.20
N GLY A 157 21.36 12.73 4.31
CA GLY A 157 20.61 12.74 5.56
C GLY A 157 19.21 13.33 5.36
N ALA A 158 18.26 12.91 6.19
CA ALA A 158 16.92 13.49 6.19
C ALA A 158 17.02 15.01 6.39
N VAL A 159 16.23 15.77 5.63
CA VAL A 159 16.09 17.22 5.84
C VAL A 159 15.60 17.43 7.27
N PRO A 160 16.31 18.20 8.12
CA PRO A 160 15.95 18.35 9.51
C PRO A 160 14.53 18.90 9.64
N PHE A 161 13.64 18.13 10.27
CA PHE A 161 12.31 18.59 10.59
C PHE A 161 12.35 19.50 11.83
N PHE A 162 11.97 20.76 11.66
CA PHE A 162 11.90 21.73 12.75
C PHE A 162 10.54 21.65 13.45
N PRO A 163 10.49 21.72 14.79
CA PRO A 163 9.23 21.78 15.52
C PRO A 163 8.33 22.91 15.03
N ILE A 164 7.06 22.60 14.72
CA ILE A 164 6.06 23.60 14.36
C ILE A 164 5.41 24.08 15.67
N ASP A 165 5.46 25.39 15.93
CA ASP A 165 4.87 25.97 17.14
C ASP A 165 3.37 25.65 17.24
N LYS A 166 2.91 25.34 18.46
CA LYS A 166 1.51 24.96 18.79
C LYS A 166 0.98 23.71 18.06
N PHE A 167 1.86 22.86 17.55
CA PHE A 167 1.49 21.63 16.84
C PHE A 167 2.11 20.40 17.49
N GLU A 168 1.30 19.49 18.02
CA GLU A 168 1.77 18.19 18.49
C GLU A 168 1.97 17.25 17.28
N TYR A 169 3.10 16.55 17.23
CA TYR A 169 3.36 15.55 16.18
C TYR A 169 4.19 14.39 16.73
N ASN A 170 4.04 13.22 16.13
CA ASN A 170 4.88 12.06 16.40
C ASN A 170 5.77 11.83 15.17
N LEU A 171 7.06 12.14 15.30
CA LEU A 171 8.02 11.87 14.24
C LEU A 171 8.18 10.36 14.05
N VAL A 172 7.97 9.89 12.82
CA VAL A 172 8.06 8.48 12.47
C VAL A 172 9.00 8.34 11.29
N ARG A 173 10.28 8.15 11.57
CA ARG A 173 11.27 7.96 10.52
C ARG A 173 10.98 6.70 9.72
N MET A 174 10.93 6.87 8.40
CA MET A 174 11.02 5.78 7.46
C MET A 174 12.44 5.79 6.90
N LEU A 175 12.93 4.62 6.53
CA LEU A 175 14.12 4.52 5.72
C LEU A 175 13.66 3.86 4.44
N ASN A 176 13.80 4.54 3.32
CA ASN A 176 13.44 4.01 2.01
C ASN A 176 14.60 4.26 1.06
N THR A 177 15.05 3.22 0.40
CA THR A 177 16.24 3.26 -0.45
C THR A 177 15.86 3.77 -1.84
N GLY A 178 16.51 4.85 -2.27
CA GLY A 178 16.40 5.37 -3.63
C GLY A 178 17.09 4.50 -4.69
N TRP A 179 16.98 4.93 -5.95
CA TRP A 179 17.70 4.32 -7.08
C TRP A 179 19.20 4.61 -6.99
N ARG A 180 20.03 3.56 -7.07
CA ARG A 180 21.49 3.63 -6.98
C ARG A 180 22.13 3.31 -8.33
N GLU A 181 23.28 3.91 -8.62
CA GLU A 181 24.12 3.45 -9.73
C GLU A 181 24.80 2.14 -9.34
N GLU A 182 24.97 1.25 -10.32
CA GLU A 182 25.54 -0.08 -10.12
C GLU A 182 26.94 0.00 -9.48
N GLY A 183 27.19 -0.78 -8.44
CA GLY A 183 28.49 -0.87 -7.76
C GLY A 183 28.73 0.14 -6.62
N ALA A 184 27.86 1.12 -6.41
CA ALA A 184 27.93 1.94 -5.20
C ALA A 184 27.62 1.06 -3.96
N ARG A 185 28.22 1.32 -2.79
CA ARG A 185 27.89 0.64 -1.50
C ARG A 185 27.30 1.61 -0.47
N PRO A 186 26.34 1.20 0.39
CA PRO A 186 25.67 2.09 1.34
C PRO A 186 26.54 2.42 2.56
N PHE A 187 27.71 1.81 2.67
CA PHE A 187 28.73 2.08 3.67
C PHE A 187 30.12 1.89 3.06
N SER A 188 31.14 2.41 3.74
CA SER A 188 32.54 2.18 3.40
C SER A 188 33.19 1.23 4.40
N VAL A 189 34.22 0.51 3.96
CA VAL A 189 35.06 -0.31 4.85
C VAL A 189 36.36 0.44 5.08
N GLN A 190 36.70 0.70 6.33
CA GLN A 190 37.96 1.33 6.71
C GLN A 190 39.13 0.36 6.49
N GLU A 191 40.37 0.86 6.43
CA GLU A 191 41.58 0.04 6.23
C GLU A 191 41.76 -1.06 7.31
N ASN A 192 41.23 -0.83 8.51
CA ASN A 192 41.24 -1.78 9.63
C ASN A 192 40.10 -2.83 9.55
N GLY A 193 39.31 -2.84 8.48
CA GLY A 193 38.15 -3.72 8.30
C GLY A 193 36.87 -3.27 9.00
N GLN A 194 36.87 -2.14 9.71
CA GLN A 194 35.65 -1.62 10.36
C GLN A 194 34.70 -1.02 9.34
N LEU A 195 33.41 -1.33 9.49
CA LEU A 195 32.36 -0.75 8.68
C LEU A 195 32.06 0.67 9.15
N ASN A 196 32.15 1.63 8.24
CA ASN A 196 31.72 2.99 8.42
C ASN A 196 30.31 3.17 7.85
N ILE A 197 29.31 2.84 8.68
CA ILE A 197 27.89 2.97 8.38
C ILE A 197 27.40 4.33 8.87
N SER A 198 26.71 5.08 8.02
CA SER A 198 26.15 6.39 8.38
C SER A 198 25.15 6.27 9.54
N ASP A 199 25.21 7.20 10.50
CA ASP A 199 24.36 7.23 11.70
C ASP A 199 22.87 7.18 11.38
N VAL A 200 22.44 7.69 10.23
CA VAL A 200 21.04 7.65 9.82
C VAL A 200 20.50 6.22 9.68
N PHE A 201 21.35 5.27 9.25
CA PHE A 201 21.01 3.84 9.21
C PHE A 201 20.98 3.19 10.60
N LEU A 202 21.49 3.86 11.64
CA LEU A 202 21.60 3.35 13.00
C LEU A 202 20.62 4.04 13.96
N GLN A 203 19.67 4.83 13.44
CA GLN A 203 18.62 5.45 14.23
C GLN A 203 17.34 4.60 14.29
N PRO A 204 16.49 4.76 15.32
CA PRO A 204 15.17 4.14 15.37
C PRO A 204 14.32 4.56 14.16
N VAL A 205 13.79 3.57 13.44
CA VAL A 205 12.86 3.79 12.31
C VAL A 205 11.66 2.88 12.47
N ARG A 206 10.50 3.33 12.02
CA ARG A 206 9.30 2.49 12.03
C ARG A 206 9.28 1.53 10.86
N HIS A 207 9.69 2.01 9.67
CA HIS A 207 9.72 1.24 8.43
C HIS A 207 11.12 1.27 7.83
N PHE A 208 11.67 0.10 7.55
CA PHE A 208 12.91 -0.10 6.84
C PHE A 208 12.59 -0.73 5.48
N VAL A 209 12.47 0.10 4.47
CA VAL A 209 12.05 -0.24 3.11
C VAL A 209 13.30 -0.33 2.25
N VAL A 210 13.62 -1.54 1.80
CA VAL A 210 14.80 -1.83 0.99
C VAL A 210 14.37 -2.37 -0.35
N ARG A 211 14.84 -1.73 -1.42
CA ARG A 211 14.71 -2.19 -2.81
C ARG A 211 16.09 -2.44 -3.39
N PRO A 212 16.79 -3.48 -2.91
CA PRO A 212 18.16 -3.73 -3.29
C PRO A 212 18.23 -4.25 -4.73
N ASN A 213 19.30 -3.90 -5.44
CA ASN A 213 19.69 -4.69 -6.60
C ASN A 213 20.17 -6.08 -6.13
N PRO A 214 20.13 -7.12 -6.99
CA PRO A 214 20.61 -8.47 -6.65
C PRO A 214 22.00 -8.53 -5.99
N GLN A 215 22.90 -7.63 -6.37
CA GLN A 215 24.28 -7.58 -5.87
C GLN A 215 24.41 -6.87 -4.51
N GLU A 216 23.34 -6.23 -4.03
CA GLU A 216 23.37 -5.34 -2.87
C GLU A 216 22.74 -5.96 -1.62
N HIS A 217 22.12 -7.15 -1.72
CA HIS A 217 21.44 -7.78 -0.58
C HIS A 217 22.36 -7.89 0.64
N ASP A 218 23.60 -8.35 0.45
CA ASP A 218 24.58 -8.54 1.53
C ASP A 218 24.90 -7.23 2.26
N ASP A 219 24.96 -6.12 1.55
CA ASP A 219 25.21 -4.80 2.15
C ASP A 219 24.03 -4.38 3.05
N TRP A 220 22.81 -4.58 2.57
CA TRP A 220 21.62 -4.22 3.34
C TRP A 220 21.37 -5.15 4.52
N LEU A 221 21.68 -6.44 4.36
CA LEU A 221 21.67 -7.42 5.44
C LEU A 221 22.68 -7.04 6.52
N THR A 222 23.90 -6.63 6.13
CA THR A 222 24.93 -6.14 7.06
C THR A 222 24.44 -4.92 7.86
N ILE A 223 23.71 -4.00 7.24
CA ILE A 223 23.11 -2.86 7.94
C ILE A 223 22.05 -3.33 8.94
N LEU A 224 21.16 -4.25 8.55
CA LEU A 224 20.15 -4.82 9.45
C LEU A 224 20.77 -5.55 10.65
N GLU A 225 21.79 -6.38 10.41
CA GLU A 225 22.55 -7.07 11.44
C GLU A 225 23.17 -6.08 12.42
N ARG A 226 23.79 -5.02 11.89
CA ARG A 226 24.39 -4.00 12.76
C ARG A 226 23.34 -3.31 13.61
N ARG A 227 22.19 -2.94 13.03
CA ARG A 227 21.04 -2.35 13.74
C ARG A 227 20.55 -3.28 14.85
N ALA A 228 20.41 -4.57 14.56
CA ALA A 228 20.00 -5.56 15.54
C ALA A 228 21.03 -5.70 16.67
N ALA A 229 22.32 -5.76 16.34
CA ALA A 229 23.41 -5.90 17.30
C ALA A 229 23.54 -4.72 18.28
N ILE A 230 23.24 -3.49 17.83
CA ILE A 230 23.24 -2.29 18.69
C ILE A 230 21.88 -2.03 19.37
N GLY A 231 20.90 -2.93 19.20
CA GLY A 231 19.59 -2.84 19.86
C GLY A 231 18.66 -1.77 19.29
N VAL A 232 18.86 -1.33 18.05
CA VAL A 232 17.97 -0.34 17.42
C VAL A 232 16.66 -1.03 17.03
N PRO A 233 15.50 -0.55 17.52
CA PRO A 233 14.23 -1.16 17.21
C PRO A 233 13.89 -0.96 15.73
N THR A 234 13.47 -2.04 15.08
CA THR A 234 12.92 -2.03 13.73
C THR A 234 11.58 -2.76 13.77
N ASN A 235 10.49 -2.02 13.60
CA ASN A 235 9.14 -2.56 13.75
C ASN A 235 8.59 -3.14 12.46
N SER A 236 8.99 -2.58 11.32
CA SER A 236 8.55 -3.01 10.00
C SER A 236 9.70 -3.03 9.00
N VAL A 237 9.79 -4.10 8.23
CA VAL A 237 10.71 -4.25 7.10
C VAL A 237 9.89 -4.48 5.85
N LEU A 238 10.21 -3.76 4.76
CA LEU A 238 9.79 -4.13 3.41
C LEU A 238 11.04 -4.50 2.64
N TRP A 239 11.03 -5.68 2.01
CA TRP A 239 12.15 -6.18 1.22
C TRP A 239 11.67 -6.57 -0.18
N MET A 240 12.28 -5.97 -1.20
CA MET A 240 12.08 -6.39 -2.58
C MET A 240 13.12 -7.44 -2.96
N MET A 241 12.68 -8.49 -3.64
CA MET A 241 13.53 -9.56 -4.16
C MET A 241 13.34 -9.63 -5.67
N ALA A 242 14.43 -9.79 -6.39
CA ALA A 242 14.39 -10.12 -7.80
C ALA A 242 13.97 -11.58 -8.00
N ASN A 243 13.90 -11.97 -9.26
CA ASN A 243 13.37 -13.25 -9.72
C ASN A 243 14.10 -14.45 -9.09
N GLY A 244 13.42 -15.21 -8.24
CA GLY A 244 13.92 -16.46 -7.64
C GLY A 244 14.88 -16.30 -6.45
N GLU A 245 15.09 -15.06 -5.98
CA GLU A 245 16.02 -14.76 -4.89
C GLU A 245 15.49 -15.16 -3.50
N GLU A 246 14.19 -15.48 -3.37
CA GLU A 246 13.58 -15.83 -2.09
C GLU A 246 14.27 -17.04 -1.41
N ARG A 247 14.86 -17.95 -2.19
CA ARG A 247 15.57 -19.14 -1.69
C ARG A 247 16.91 -18.80 -1.03
N SER A 248 17.63 -17.80 -1.54
CA SER A 248 18.95 -17.42 -1.05
C SER A 248 18.88 -16.28 -0.04
N VAL A 249 18.02 -15.29 -0.27
CA VAL A 249 17.98 -14.04 0.51
C VAL A 249 17.12 -14.17 1.76
N LEU A 250 15.96 -14.84 1.69
CA LEU A 250 15.04 -14.87 2.83
C LEU A 250 15.64 -15.54 4.09
N PRO A 251 16.38 -16.65 4.00
CA PRO A 251 17.05 -17.23 5.18
C PRO A 251 18.05 -16.26 5.83
N LEU A 252 18.81 -15.52 5.02
CA LEU A 252 19.76 -14.52 5.52
C LEU A 252 19.02 -13.34 6.16
N LEU A 253 17.92 -12.89 5.54
CA LEU A 253 17.06 -11.85 6.10
C LEU A 253 16.50 -12.25 7.47
N ALA A 254 16.10 -13.50 7.65
CA ALA A 254 15.61 -14.03 8.93
C ALA A 254 16.68 -14.01 10.04
N GLN A 255 17.96 -14.16 9.68
CA GLN A 255 19.09 -14.07 10.60
C GLN A 255 19.43 -12.61 10.93
N ALA A 256 19.42 -11.73 9.93
CA ALA A 256 19.79 -10.32 10.06
C ALA A 256 18.75 -9.48 10.81
N THR A 257 17.48 -9.87 10.75
CA THR A 257 16.37 -9.05 11.24
C THR A 257 16.30 -9.05 12.77
N PRO A 258 16.12 -7.88 13.43
CA PRO A 258 15.97 -7.83 14.88
C PRO A 258 14.71 -8.54 15.36
N LYS A 259 14.80 -9.23 16.50
CA LYS A 259 13.69 -9.97 17.11
C LYS A 259 12.49 -9.09 17.48
N THR A 260 12.64 -7.76 17.50
CA THR A 260 11.55 -6.79 17.73
C THR A 260 10.62 -6.61 16.53
N LEU A 261 10.94 -7.19 15.37
CA LEU A 261 10.16 -7.00 14.15
C LEU A 261 8.70 -7.44 14.35
N GLY A 262 7.77 -6.52 14.10
CA GLY A 262 6.33 -6.75 14.18
C GLY A 262 5.66 -6.97 12.82
N SER A 263 6.25 -6.47 11.73
CA SER A 263 5.70 -6.57 10.38
C SER A 263 6.79 -6.83 9.34
N LEU A 264 6.61 -7.85 8.51
CA LEU A 264 7.46 -8.14 7.35
C LEU A 264 6.61 -8.01 6.09
N SER A 265 7.10 -7.24 5.13
CA SER A 265 6.52 -7.12 3.78
C SER A 265 7.54 -7.62 2.77
N LEU A 266 7.16 -8.56 1.93
CA LEU A 266 7.99 -9.11 0.86
C LEU A 266 7.36 -8.75 -0.49
N GLU A 267 8.13 -8.17 -1.39
CA GLU A 267 7.75 -7.95 -2.79
C GLU A 267 8.60 -8.86 -3.67
N ILE A 268 7.97 -9.83 -4.33
CA ILE A 268 8.66 -10.92 -5.03
C ILE A 268 8.08 -11.06 -6.43
N SER A 269 8.96 -11.26 -7.41
CA SER A 269 8.63 -11.63 -8.77
C SER A 269 8.93 -13.12 -8.98
N PRO A 270 7.97 -14.03 -8.74
CA PRO A 270 8.22 -15.46 -8.74
C PRO A 270 8.60 -16.00 -10.13
N VAL A 271 9.56 -16.92 -10.16
CA VAL A 271 9.93 -17.72 -11.36
C VAL A 271 9.34 -19.13 -11.34
N GLU A 272 8.87 -19.56 -10.17
CA GLU A 272 8.24 -20.85 -9.92
C GLU A 272 6.72 -20.68 -9.75
N PRO A 273 5.95 -21.79 -9.71
CA PRO A 273 4.55 -21.71 -9.34
C PRO A 273 4.35 -20.99 -8.00
N LEU A 274 3.28 -20.20 -7.87
CA LEU A 274 3.05 -19.31 -6.73
C LEU A 274 3.02 -20.09 -5.41
N SER A 275 2.44 -21.29 -5.42
CA SER A 275 2.41 -22.16 -4.23
C SER A 275 3.81 -22.55 -3.76
N VAL A 276 4.76 -22.82 -4.66
CA VAL A 276 6.15 -23.19 -4.32
C VAL A 276 6.91 -22.00 -3.74
N THR A 277 6.68 -20.81 -4.30
CA THR A 277 7.26 -19.56 -3.77
C THR A 277 6.74 -19.31 -2.35
N LEU A 278 5.44 -19.46 -2.12
CA LEU A 278 4.82 -19.29 -0.81
C LEU A 278 5.29 -20.35 0.20
N ASP A 279 5.47 -21.61 -0.22
CA ASP A 279 6.06 -22.66 0.62
C ASP A 279 7.48 -22.31 1.04
N THR A 280 8.30 -21.84 0.09
CA THR A 280 9.68 -21.39 0.35
C THR A 280 9.70 -20.27 1.40
N ILE A 281 8.78 -19.31 1.29
CA ILE A 281 8.65 -18.25 2.29
C ILE A 281 8.30 -18.83 3.65
N MET A 282 7.24 -19.64 3.71
CA MET A 282 6.72 -20.18 4.96
C MET A 282 7.69 -21.14 5.67
N ASN A 283 8.60 -21.79 4.93
CA ASN A 283 9.67 -22.61 5.51
C ASN A 283 10.64 -21.81 6.38
N VAL A 284 10.78 -20.50 6.14
CA VAL A 284 11.66 -19.61 6.90
C VAL A 284 10.91 -18.85 8.01
N ILE A 285 9.59 -18.71 7.88
CA ILE A 285 8.78 -17.97 8.87
C ILE A 285 8.40 -18.88 10.04
N ASP A 286 9.10 -18.71 11.16
CA ASP A 286 8.83 -19.39 12.43
C ASP A 286 9.00 -18.45 13.64
N ASP A 287 8.65 -18.95 14.83
CA ASP A 287 8.71 -18.19 16.08
C ASP A 287 10.12 -18.09 16.69
N GLU A 288 11.10 -18.85 16.22
CA GLU A 288 12.50 -18.73 16.63
C GLU A 288 13.16 -17.54 15.92
N HIS A 289 12.98 -17.44 14.61
CA HIS A 289 13.48 -16.37 13.77
C HIS A 289 12.69 -15.08 13.99
N PHE A 290 11.36 -15.18 14.07
CA PHE A 290 10.44 -14.04 14.09
C PHE A 290 9.44 -14.07 15.28
N PRO A 291 9.90 -14.07 16.54
CA PRO A 291 9.04 -14.27 17.71
C PRO A 291 7.92 -13.23 17.88
N ASN A 292 8.16 -11.98 17.44
CA ASN A 292 7.22 -10.87 17.59
C ASN A 292 6.44 -10.53 16.32
N LEU A 293 6.59 -11.32 15.25
CA LEU A 293 5.96 -11.03 13.96
C LEU A 293 4.45 -11.20 14.05
N GLY A 294 3.75 -10.06 14.01
CA GLY A 294 2.30 -9.98 14.00
C GLY A 294 1.72 -9.93 12.59
N ARG A 295 2.52 -9.55 11.59
CA ARG A 295 2.05 -9.41 10.20
C ARG A 295 3.11 -9.81 9.19
N LEU A 296 2.73 -10.69 8.27
CA LEU A 296 3.45 -11.02 7.05
C LEU A 296 2.60 -10.59 5.85
N LEU A 297 3.11 -9.67 5.04
CA LEU A 297 2.52 -9.27 3.77
C LEU A 297 3.39 -9.80 2.65
N VAL A 298 2.85 -10.62 1.76
CA VAL A 298 3.56 -11.13 0.59
C VAL A 298 2.88 -10.60 -0.66
N ARG A 299 3.59 -9.76 -1.43
CA ARG A 299 3.15 -9.28 -2.72
C ARG A 299 3.86 -10.07 -3.82
N LEU A 300 3.10 -10.80 -4.61
CA LEU A 300 3.60 -11.61 -5.71
C LEU A 300 3.23 -10.95 -7.03
N HIS A 301 4.24 -10.57 -7.83
CA HIS A 301 4.04 -9.97 -9.14
C HIS A 301 3.84 -11.06 -10.20
N CYS A 302 2.61 -11.19 -10.69
CA CYS A 302 2.22 -12.12 -11.73
C CYS A 302 2.49 -11.52 -13.12
N TYR A 303 3.30 -12.20 -13.92
CA TYR A 303 3.56 -11.87 -15.33
C TYR A 303 3.02 -12.96 -16.26
N HIS A 304 2.83 -12.62 -17.55
CA HIS A 304 2.55 -13.62 -18.57
C HIS A 304 3.73 -14.61 -18.64
N GLY A 305 3.51 -15.85 -18.22
CA GLY A 305 4.55 -16.90 -18.19
C GLY A 305 4.88 -17.48 -16.81
N VAL A 306 4.30 -16.96 -15.72
CA VAL A 306 4.36 -17.64 -14.42
C VAL A 306 3.75 -19.04 -14.55
N MET A 307 4.48 -20.07 -14.09
CA MET A 307 4.08 -21.47 -14.24
C MET A 307 2.74 -21.74 -13.56
N ARG A 308 1.90 -22.58 -14.18
CA ARG A 308 0.58 -22.95 -13.66
C ARG A 308 0.72 -23.75 -12.37
N ASP A 309 -0.05 -23.40 -11.35
CA ASP A 309 -0.02 -24.11 -10.06
C ASP A 309 -0.57 -25.54 -10.17
N ALA A 310 -1.43 -25.82 -11.16
CA ALA A 310 -1.92 -27.17 -11.45
C ALA A 310 -0.80 -28.17 -11.82
N GLU A 311 0.35 -27.68 -12.31
CA GLU A 311 1.52 -28.52 -12.60
C GLU A 311 2.31 -28.89 -11.33
N ALA A 312 2.21 -28.09 -10.26
CA ALA A 312 2.76 -28.43 -8.95
C ALA A 312 2.03 -29.61 -8.30
N TRP A 313 0.73 -29.81 -8.60
CA TRP A 313 -0.10 -30.89 -8.07
C TRP A 313 0.42 -32.29 -8.44
N HIS A 314 1.07 -32.41 -9.60
CA HIS A 314 1.57 -33.69 -10.11
C HIS A 314 2.93 -34.09 -9.50
N ARG A 315 3.56 -33.21 -8.71
CA ARG A 315 4.88 -33.45 -8.09
C ARG A 315 4.85 -33.86 -6.62
N GLY A 316 3.66 -34.12 -6.04
CA GLY A 316 3.57 -34.71 -4.69
C GLY A 316 3.79 -33.73 -3.52
N LEU A 317 3.63 -32.42 -3.72
CA LEU A 317 3.73 -31.38 -2.68
C LEU A 317 2.45 -31.28 -1.82
N ALA A 318 1.88 -32.42 -1.39
CA ALA A 318 0.64 -32.41 -0.62
C ALA A 318 0.82 -31.80 0.79
N ASP A 319 1.99 -32.02 1.40
CA ASP A 319 2.32 -31.58 2.76
C ASP A 319 3.69 -30.86 2.76
N PRO A 320 3.72 -29.52 2.65
CA PRO A 320 4.96 -28.76 2.69
C PRO A 320 5.57 -28.73 4.10
N GLU A 321 6.89 -28.63 4.20
CA GLU A 321 7.65 -28.79 5.46
C GLU A 321 7.19 -27.82 6.57
N TRP A 322 6.89 -26.57 6.22
CA TRP A 322 6.37 -25.56 7.15
C TRP A 322 5.04 -25.94 7.82
N MET A 323 4.30 -26.93 7.32
CA MET A 323 3.11 -27.43 8.01
C MET A 323 3.43 -28.02 9.39
N THR A 324 4.71 -28.33 9.67
CA THR A 324 5.18 -28.81 10.97
C THR A 324 5.83 -27.73 11.83
N ASN A 325 6.23 -26.59 11.25
CA ASN A 325 6.92 -25.53 11.98
C ASN A 325 6.02 -24.80 12.98
N LYS A 326 6.61 -24.04 13.91
CA LYS A 326 5.84 -23.25 14.87
C LYS A 326 5.76 -21.80 14.40
N LEU A 327 4.58 -21.42 13.90
CA LEU A 327 4.33 -20.04 13.47
C LEU A 327 4.22 -19.09 14.67
N PRO A 328 4.60 -17.80 14.50
CA PRO A 328 4.39 -16.79 15.54
C PRO A 328 2.90 -16.72 15.95
N SER A 329 2.65 -16.71 17.27
CA SER A 329 1.29 -16.90 17.82
C SER A 329 0.24 -15.89 17.30
N LYS A 330 0.67 -14.66 16.97
CA LYS A 330 -0.18 -13.56 16.53
C LYS A 330 -0.10 -13.28 15.02
N ILE A 331 0.60 -14.12 14.24
CA ILE A 331 0.85 -13.82 12.83
C ILE A 331 -0.46 -13.70 12.05
N LYS A 332 -0.59 -12.60 11.30
CA LYS A 332 -1.55 -12.44 10.20
C LYS A 332 -0.79 -12.49 8.89
N ILE A 333 -1.29 -13.27 7.95
CA ILE A 333 -0.69 -13.51 6.64
C ILE A 333 -1.61 -12.89 5.60
N ASP A 334 -1.11 -11.87 4.92
CA ASP A 334 -1.77 -11.18 3.82
C ASP A 334 -1.02 -11.50 2.53
N VAL A 335 -1.68 -12.12 1.54
CA VAL A 335 -1.11 -12.37 0.22
C VAL A 335 -1.80 -11.48 -0.81
N ASP A 336 -1.01 -10.73 -1.57
CA ASP A 336 -1.47 -9.82 -2.62
C ASP A 336 -0.91 -10.29 -3.96
N LEU A 337 -1.78 -10.88 -4.78
CA LEU A 337 -1.42 -11.35 -6.12
C LEU A 337 -1.62 -10.20 -7.10
N VAL A 338 -0.52 -9.63 -7.60
CA VAL A 338 -0.55 -8.42 -8.42
C VAL A 338 -0.32 -8.77 -9.88
N LEU A 339 -1.35 -8.61 -10.70
CA LEU A 339 -1.24 -8.71 -12.15
C LEU A 339 -0.52 -7.48 -12.69
N SER A 340 0.67 -7.66 -13.26
CA SER A 340 1.40 -6.55 -13.90
C SER A 340 0.91 -6.36 -15.33
N THR A 341 0.12 -5.30 -15.59
CA THR A 341 -0.43 -5.03 -16.92
C THR A 341 0.36 -3.99 -17.71
N ASP A 342 1.46 -3.44 -17.16
CA ASP A 342 2.29 -2.40 -17.81
C ASP A 342 2.88 -2.78 -19.18
N ILE A 343 2.81 -4.07 -19.55
CA ILE A 343 3.34 -4.62 -20.80
C ILE A 343 2.21 -5.01 -21.77
N MET A 344 0.94 -4.79 -21.38
CA MET A 344 -0.24 -5.19 -22.14
C MET A 344 -0.77 -4.01 -22.95
N ASN A 345 -0.97 -4.21 -24.25
CA ASN A 345 -1.39 -3.15 -25.17
C ASN A 345 -2.81 -3.36 -25.72
N GLU A 346 -3.37 -4.58 -25.62
CA GLU A 346 -4.65 -4.92 -26.22
C GLU A 346 -5.67 -5.50 -25.22
N PRO A 347 -6.99 -5.29 -25.41
CA PRO A 347 -8.02 -5.90 -24.56
C PRO A 347 -8.01 -7.45 -24.53
N SER A 348 -7.52 -8.09 -25.60
CA SER A 348 -7.24 -9.53 -25.64
C SER A 348 -6.21 -9.95 -24.60
N ASP A 349 -5.25 -9.07 -24.29
CA ASP A 349 -4.21 -9.31 -23.29
C ASP A 349 -4.81 -9.31 -21.89
N GLU A 350 -5.78 -8.44 -21.59
CA GLU A 350 -6.46 -8.40 -20.28
C GLU A 350 -7.23 -9.70 -20.01
N VAL A 351 -7.92 -10.26 -21.01
CA VAL A 351 -8.63 -11.56 -20.88
C VAL A 351 -7.64 -12.71 -20.70
N ALA A 352 -6.57 -12.74 -21.49
CA ALA A 352 -5.52 -13.75 -21.39
C ALA A 352 -4.81 -13.69 -20.03
N ALA A 353 -4.54 -12.48 -19.53
CA ALA A 353 -3.91 -12.22 -18.25
C ALA A 353 -4.81 -12.59 -17.06
N SER A 354 -6.11 -12.32 -17.16
CA SER A 354 -7.12 -12.76 -16.19
C SER A 354 -7.16 -14.28 -16.09
N GLN A 355 -7.13 -14.97 -17.24
CA GLN A 355 -7.09 -16.43 -17.29
C GLN A 355 -5.76 -16.97 -16.74
N ALA A 356 -4.64 -16.35 -17.09
CA ALA A 356 -3.32 -16.73 -16.57
C ALA A 356 -3.27 -16.60 -15.04
N MET A 357 -3.79 -15.51 -14.46
CA MET A 357 -3.89 -15.36 -13.01
C MET A 357 -4.78 -16.44 -12.38
N SER A 358 -5.91 -16.76 -13.00
CA SER A 358 -6.78 -17.85 -12.54
C SER A 358 -6.06 -19.19 -12.56
N ASP A 359 -5.28 -19.50 -13.60
CA ASP A 359 -4.54 -20.75 -13.73
C ASP A 359 -3.36 -20.86 -12.74
N THR A 360 -2.87 -19.73 -12.22
CA THR A 360 -1.74 -19.67 -11.27
C THR A 360 -2.17 -19.53 -9.81
N LEU A 361 -3.47 -19.49 -9.49
CA LEU A 361 -3.93 -19.30 -8.11
C LEU A 361 -3.40 -20.39 -7.16
N PRO A 362 -2.83 -20.01 -5.99
CA PRO A 362 -2.24 -20.93 -5.02
C PRO A 362 -3.25 -21.59 -4.11
N LEU A 363 -4.30 -22.19 -4.69
CA LEU A 363 -5.44 -22.72 -3.95
C LEU A 363 -5.05 -23.78 -2.91
N LEU A 364 -4.13 -24.69 -3.25
CA LEU A 364 -3.67 -25.72 -2.32
C LEU A 364 -2.90 -25.12 -1.14
N TRP A 365 -2.01 -24.15 -1.41
CA TRP A 365 -1.30 -23.44 -0.36
C TRP A 365 -2.28 -22.73 0.58
N ILE A 366 -3.31 -22.08 0.02
CA ILE A 366 -4.37 -21.42 0.80
C ILE A 366 -5.10 -22.41 1.70
N GLU A 367 -5.44 -23.59 1.16
CA GLU A 367 -6.09 -24.66 1.94
C GLU A 367 -5.19 -25.19 3.06
N ASN A 368 -3.90 -25.35 2.81
CA ASN A 368 -2.91 -25.77 3.80
C ASN A 368 -2.70 -24.71 4.89
N ALA A 369 -2.58 -23.43 4.52
CA ALA A 369 -2.52 -22.31 5.45
C ALA A 369 -3.78 -22.20 6.31
N ARG A 370 -4.95 -22.37 5.72
CA ARG A 370 -6.21 -22.46 6.45
C ARG A 370 -6.20 -23.61 7.46
N ARG A 371 -5.73 -24.80 7.08
CA ARG A 371 -5.61 -25.97 7.96
C ARG A 371 -4.65 -25.70 9.13
N LYS A 372 -3.49 -25.10 8.84
CA LYS A 372 -2.46 -24.76 9.84
C LYS A 372 -2.94 -23.72 10.86
N LEU A 373 -3.69 -22.71 10.40
CA LEU A 373 -4.22 -21.64 11.25
C LEU A 373 -5.51 -22.05 11.99
N GLY A 374 -6.15 -23.15 11.59
CA GLY A 374 -7.35 -23.69 12.23
C GLY A 374 -8.51 -22.67 12.25
N GLN A 375 -9.19 -22.57 13.39
CA GLN A 375 -10.36 -21.68 13.55
C GLN A 375 -10.01 -20.19 13.39
N SER A 376 -8.77 -19.81 13.65
CA SER A 376 -8.32 -18.42 13.54
C SER A 376 -8.01 -17.99 12.11
N SER A 377 -8.11 -18.88 11.12
CA SER A 377 -7.76 -18.57 9.73
C SER A 377 -8.54 -17.38 9.17
N LYS A 378 -9.83 -17.24 9.52
CA LYS A 378 -10.70 -16.16 9.04
C LYS A 378 -10.19 -14.75 9.38
N ASP A 379 -9.48 -14.63 10.49
CA ASP A 379 -8.95 -13.34 10.98
C ASP A 379 -7.45 -13.17 10.70
N ARG A 380 -6.79 -14.24 10.25
CA ARG A 380 -5.32 -14.34 10.15
C ARG A 380 -4.81 -14.66 8.76
N LEU A 381 -5.66 -15.04 7.81
CA LEU A 381 -5.28 -15.31 6.43
C LEU A 381 -6.16 -14.47 5.50
N SER A 382 -5.53 -13.61 4.70
CA SER A 382 -6.20 -12.90 3.62
C SER A 382 -5.44 -13.11 2.32
N VAL A 383 -6.18 -13.31 1.23
CA VAL A 383 -5.63 -13.40 -0.12
C VAL A 383 -6.47 -12.49 -0.99
N ARG A 384 -5.83 -11.57 -1.69
CA ARG A 384 -6.47 -10.64 -2.61
C ARG A 384 -5.74 -10.60 -3.93
N THR A 385 -6.45 -10.14 -4.94
CA THR A 385 -5.93 -9.94 -6.28
C THR A 385 -6.01 -8.46 -6.63
N SER A 386 -4.92 -7.95 -7.18
CA SER A 386 -4.78 -6.56 -7.58
C SER A 386 -4.22 -6.51 -8.99
N GLN A 387 -4.42 -5.40 -9.70
CA GLN A 387 -3.76 -5.13 -10.97
C GLN A 387 -2.94 -3.85 -10.85
N PHE A 388 -1.76 -3.87 -11.46
CA PHE A 388 -0.91 -2.69 -11.60
C PHE A 388 -1.13 -2.10 -12.99
N LYS A 389 -1.82 -0.95 -13.03
CA LYS A 389 -2.21 -0.22 -14.25
C LYS A 389 -1.93 1.26 -14.06
N ASP A 390 -1.30 1.90 -15.05
CA ASP A 390 -0.97 3.32 -15.05
C ASP A 390 -0.18 3.78 -13.80
N GLY A 391 0.76 2.97 -13.35
CA GLY A 391 1.59 3.27 -12.17
C GLY A 391 0.84 3.13 -10.83
N ARG A 392 -0.37 2.56 -10.82
CA ARG A 392 -1.19 2.39 -9.61
C ARG A 392 -1.62 0.94 -9.43
N VAL A 393 -1.59 0.48 -8.17
CA VAL A 393 -2.20 -0.79 -7.76
C VAL A 393 -3.68 -0.54 -7.48
N GLN A 394 -4.56 -1.27 -8.15
CA GLN A 394 -6.00 -1.22 -7.93
C GLN A 394 -6.59 -2.62 -7.72
N PRO A 395 -7.71 -2.76 -6.98
CA PRO A 395 -8.37 -4.05 -6.79
C PRO A 395 -8.70 -4.71 -8.14
N PHE A 396 -8.49 -6.01 -8.22
CA PHE A 396 -8.78 -6.81 -9.41
C PHE A 396 -9.53 -8.05 -8.99
N ASP A 397 -10.86 -7.97 -9.01
CA ASP A 397 -11.74 -8.99 -8.44
C ASP A 397 -12.70 -9.63 -9.48
N PRO A 398 -12.21 -10.29 -10.56
CA PRO A 398 -13.10 -11.01 -11.47
C PRO A 398 -13.92 -12.08 -10.73
N PRO A 399 -15.23 -12.22 -11.01
CA PRO A 399 -16.11 -13.11 -10.24
C PRO A 399 -15.63 -14.57 -10.15
N PHE A 400 -15.03 -15.11 -11.21
CA PHE A 400 -14.54 -16.48 -11.25
C PHE A 400 -13.26 -16.68 -10.41
N ILE A 401 -12.38 -15.69 -10.35
CA ILE A 401 -11.20 -15.69 -9.46
C ILE A 401 -11.65 -15.60 -8.00
N VAL A 402 -12.52 -14.64 -7.71
CA VAL A 402 -13.09 -14.42 -6.37
C VAL A 402 -13.79 -15.68 -5.86
N ALA A 403 -14.57 -16.35 -6.71
CA ALA A 403 -15.25 -17.60 -6.34
C ALA A 403 -14.26 -18.70 -5.94
N ARG A 404 -13.18 -18.89 -6.72
CA ARG A 404 -12.14 -19.89 -6.42
C ARG A 404 -11.37 -19.57 -5.14
N LEU A 405 -10.95 -18.31 -4.96
CA LEU A 405 -10.28 -17.85 -3.73
C LEU A 405 -11.18 -18.03 -2.51
N LYS A 406 -12.45 -17.63 -2.61
CA LYS A 406 -13.44 -17.78 -1.52
C LYS A 406 -13.64 -19.24 -1.15
N HIS A 407 -13.71 -20.14 -2.13
CA HIS A 407 -13.82 -21.58 -1.88
C HIS A 407 -12.61 -22.12 -1.12
N ALA A 408 -11.39 -21.77 -1.53
CA ALA A 408 -10.17 -22.21 -0.84
C ALA A 408 -10.04 -21.63 0.59
N LEU A 409 -10.38 -20.34 0.76
CA LEU A 409 -10.29 -19.62 2.04
C LEU A 409 -11.33 -20.07 3.07
N LEU A 410 -12.54 -20.43 2.63
CA LEU A 410 -13.62 -20.83 3.53
C LEU A 410 -13.75 -22.36 3.64
N GLY A 411 -13.23 -23.10 2.67
CA GLY A 411 -13.45 -24.54 2.51
C GLY A 411 -14.79 -24.88 1.85
N PRO A 412 -15.07 -26.18 1.64
CA PRO A 412 -16.44 -26.63 1.36
C PRO A 412 -17.33 -26.16 2.53
N ASN A 413 -18.49 -25.58 2.21
CA ASN A 413 -19.37 -24.84 3.13
C ASN A 413 -19.45 -25.44 4.56
N PRO A 414 -19.48 -24.59 5.61
CA PRO A 414 -19.62 -25.03 7.00
C PRO A 414 -20.93 -25.78 7.28
#